data_AF-A0A444UWA3-F1
#
_entry.id   AF-A0A444UWA3-F1
#
_cell.length_a   1.000
_cell.length_b   1.000
_cell.length_c   1.000
_cell.angle_alpha   90.00
_cell.angle_beta   90.00
_cell.angle_gamma   90.00
#
_symmetry.space_group_name_H-M   'P 1'
#
loop_
_entity.id
_entity.type
_entity.pdbx_description
1 polymer ?
#
loop_
_entity_poly.entity_id
_entity_poly.type
_entity_poly.pdbx_seq_one_letter_code
_entity_poly.pdbx_strand_id
1 'polypeptide(L)' 'MSVFHCPNCNHKTHIFGEDGATELANSLGVEVLGDIPLHINIREMSDKGQPVVVSKPDSPEVCCIL' A
#
# COMPACT_ATOMS: atom_id res chain seq x y z
N MET A 1 -4.89 1.39 5.37
CA MET A 1 -3.52 1.30 4.84
C MET A 1 -3.14 -0.17 4.87
N SER A 2 -2.49 -0.68 3.82
CA SER A 2 -2.15 -2.10 3.75
C SER A 2 -1.03 -2.50 4.72
N VAL A 3 -0.67 -3.78 4.67
CA VAL A 3 0.26 -4.44 5.57
C VAL A 3 1.71 -4.22 5.14
N PHE A 4 2.62 -4.04 6.10
CA PHE A 4 4.06 -4.09 5.83
C PHE A 4 4.55 -5.54 5.79
N HIS A 5 5.26 -5.89 4.73
CA HIS A 5 5.90 -7.20 4.58
C HIS A 5 7.38 -7.11 4.91
N CYS A 6 7.82 -7.81 5.96
CA CYS A 6 9.23 -7.85 6.32
C CYS A 6 10.05 -8.56 5.23
N PRO A 7 11.06 -7.90 4.62
CA PRO A 7 11.86 -8.50 3.55
C PRO A 7 12.75 -9.66 4.03
N ASN A 8 12.98 -9.78 5.34
CA ASN A 8 13.86 -10.81 5.91
C ASN A 8 13.12 -12.10 6.32
N CYS A 9 11.87 -12.00 6.79
CA CYS A 9 11.11 -13.15 7.30
C CYS A 9 9.70 -13.28 6.70
N ASN A 10 9.31 -12.41 5.77
CA ASN A 10 8.00 -12.34 5.14
C ASN A 10 6.81 -12.17 6.10
N HIS A 11 7.08 -11.79 7.35
CA HIS A 11 6.05 -11.50 8.33
C HIS A 11 5.27 -10.24 7.93
N LYS A 12 3.96 -10.31 8.12
CA LYS A 12 2.97 -9.29 7.81
C LYS A 12 2.67 -8.49 9.08
N THR A 13 2.89 -7.18 9.05
CA THR A 13 2.68 -6.31 10.23
C THR A 13 1.90 -5.05 9.88
N HIS A 14 0.89 -4.73 10.68
CA HIS A 14 0.09 -3.50 10.60
C HIS A 14 0.78 -2.38 11.41
N ILE A 15 1.90 -1.87 10.92
CA ILE A 15 2.74 -0.89 11.65
C ILE A 15 2.04 0.45 11.93
N PHE A 16 0.97 0.77 11.20
CA PHE A 16 0.16 1.98 11.38
C PHE A 16 -1.24 1.68 11.94
N GLY A 17 -1.45 0.49 12.52
CA GLY A 17 -2.76 0.01 12.93
C GLY A 17 -3.58 -0.58 11.78
N GLU A 18 -4.75 -1.07 12.13
CA GLU A 18 -5.70 -1.74 11.23
C GLU A 18 -7.04 -0.98 11.27
N ASP A 19 -7.83 -1.10 10.21
CA ASP A 19 -9.21 -0.61 10.07
C ASP A 19 -9.52 0.88 10.26
N GLY A 20 -8.59 1.72 10.74
CA GLY A 20 -8.88 3.13 11.02
C GLY A 20 -9.38 3.94 9.82
N ALA A 21 -8.94 3.60 8.59
CA ALA A 21 -9.46 4.21 7.37
C ALA A 21 -10.90 3.75 7.06
N THR A 22 -11.21 2.48 7.29
CA THR A 22 -12.53 1.88 7.10
C THR A 22 -13.53 2.42 8.12
N GLU A 23 -13.15 2.51 9.39
CA GLU A 23 -13.97 3.10 10.44
C GLU A 23 -14.32 4.56 10.14
N LEU A 24 -13.32 5.35 9.71
CA LEU A 24 -13.54 6.73 9.32
C LEU A 24 -14.46 6.84 8.11
N ALA A 25 -14.22 6.04 7.06
CA ALA A 25 -15.05 6.03 5.86
C ALA A 25 -16.52 5.69 6.18
N ASN A 26 -16.76 4.69 7.02
CA ASN A 26 -18.08 4.34 7.53
C ASN A 26 -18.74 5.50 8.28
N SER A 27 -17.99 6.21 9.14
CA SER A 27 -18.51 7.35 9.89
C SER A 27 -18.91 8.54 8.99
N LEU A 28 -18.22 8.69 7.86
CA LEU A 28 -18.45 9.76 6.88
C LEU A 28 -19.44 9.34 5.77
N GLY A 29 -19.85 8.07 5.73
CA GLY A 29 -20.72 7.53 4.69
C GLY A 29 -20.08 7.51 3.31
N VAL A 30 -18.75 7.34 3.25
CA VAL A 30 -17.98 7.30 1.99
C VAL A 30 -17.39 5.91 1.77
N GLU A 31 -17.11 5.58 0.52
CA GLU A 31 -16.53 4.29 0.12
C GLU A 31 -15.00 4.29 0.27
N VAL A 32 -14.44 3.15 0.68
CA VAL A 32 -12.99 2.90 0.67
C VAL A 32 -12.60 2.32 -0.68
N LEU A 33 -11.75 3.03 -1.42
CA LEU A 33 -11.30 2.61 -2.75
C LEU A 33 -10.31 1.44 -2.72
N GLY A 34 -9.56 1.32 -1.63
CA GLY A 34 -8.58 0.24 -1.46
C GLY A 34 -7.44 0.63 -0.54
N ASP A 35 -6.53 -0.33 -0.35
CA ASP A 35 -5.36 -0.21 0.50
C ASP A 35 -4.07 -0.23 -0.31
N ILE A 36 -3.20 0.74 -0.07
CA ILE A 36 -1.89 0.81 -0.74
C ILE A 36 -0.85 -0.01 0.04
N PRO A 37 -0.15 -0.97 -0.60
CA PRO A 37 0.92 -1.76 0.02
C PRO A 37 2.10 -0.91 0.48
N LEU A 38 2.72 -1.30 1.60
CA LEU A 38 3.97 -0.70 2.07
C LEU A 38 5.15 -1.55 1.61
N HIS A 39 5.73 -1.18 0.48
CA HIS A 39 6.87 -1.87 -0.11
C HIS A 39 8.01 -0.92 -0.45
N ILE A 40 9.25 -1.38 -0.26
CA ILE A 40 10.46 -0.55 -0.45
C ILE A 40 10.59 -0.04 -1.88
N ASN A 41 10.20 -0.86 -2.87
CA ASN A 41 10.22 -0.48 -4.29
C ASN A 41 9.34 0.76 -4.54
N ILE A 42 8.18 0.86 -3.89
CA ILE A 42 7.25 1.99 -4.07
C ILE A 42 7.96 3.28 -3.67
N ARG A 43 8.58 3.30 -2.48
CA ARG A 43 9.32 4.46 -1.98
C ARG A 43 10.49 4.80 -2.89
N GLU A 44 11.40 3.86 -3.14
CA GLU A 44 12.64 4.13 -3.88
C GLU A 44 12.40 4.59 -5.32
N MET A 45 11.41 4.00 -5.98
CA MET A 45 11.07 4.35 -7.36
C MET A 45 10.33 5.68 -7.42
N SER A 46 9.48 5.98 -6.44
CA SER A 46 8.83 7.31 -6.33
C SER A 46 9.84 8.41 -6.02
N ASP A 47 10.80 8.17 -5.11
CA ASP A 47 11.88 9.10 -4.77
C ASP A 47 12.77 9.42 -5.99
N LYS A 48 12.93 8.46 -6.91
CA LYS A 48 13.64 8.63 -8.18
C LYS A 48 12.80 9.28 -9.28
N GLY A 49 11.56 9.64 -9.01
CA GLY A 49 10.63 10.19 -10.02
C GLY A 49 10.16 9.17 -11.06
N GLN A 50 10.26 7.87 -10.77
CA GLN A 50 9.88 6.77 -11.66
C GLN A 50 8.89 5.82 -10.96
N PRO A 51 7.65 6.25 -10.64
CA PRO A 51 6.71 5.46 -9.84
C PRO A 51 6.54 4.01 -10.33
N VAL A 52 6.28 3.07 -9.41
CA VAL A 52 6.18 1.63 -9.73
C VAL A 52 5.12 1.30 -10.79
N VAL A 53 4.03 2.08 -10.85
CA VAL A 53 2.98 1.92 -11.88
C VAL A 53 3.50 2.17 -13.31
N VAL A 54 4.59 2.94 -13.46
CA VAL A 54 5.24 3.21 -14.75
C VAL A 54 6.47 2.32 -14.94
N SER A 55 7.29 2.17 -13.91
CA SER A 55 8.58 1.48 -14.01
C SER A 55 8.48 -0.04 -13.88
N LYS A 56 7.44 -0.55 -13.23
CA LYS A 56 7.19 -1.99 -13.01
C LYS A 56 5.67 -2.30 -13.01
N PRO A 57 4.96 -2.10 -14.13
CA PRO A 57 3.51 -2.20 -14.19
C PRO A 57 2.96 -3.59 -13.80
N ASP A 58 3.70 -4.66 -14.06
CA ASP A 58 3.29 -6.04 -13.77
C ASP A 58 3.69 -6.53 -12.36
N SER A 59 4.18 -5.63 -11.50
CA SER A 59 4.64 -6.02 -10.17
C SER A 59 3.46 -6.22 -9.21
N PRO A 60 3.57 -7.16 -8.24
CA PRO A 60 2.47 -7.44 -7.30
C PRO A 60 2.05 -6.22 -6.48
N GLU A 61 2.96 -5.25 -6.29
CA GLU A 61 2.70 -3.99 -5.60
C GLU A 61 1.77 -3.05 -6.39
N VAL A 62 1.69 -3.19 -7.71
CA VAL A 62 0.85 -2.34 -8.59
C VAL A 62 -0.60 -2.84 -8.66
N CYS A 63 -0.84 -4.13 -8.42
CA CYS A 63 -2.17 -4.74 -8.46
C CYS A 63 -3.21 -4.04 -7.55
N CYS A 64 -2.77 -3.38 -6.48
CA CYS A 64 -3.64 -2.64 -5.57
C CYS A 64 -3.73 -1.13 -5.86
N ILE A 65 -3.00 -0.62 -6.86
CA ILE A 65 -2.90 0.82 -7.17
C ILE A 65 -3.74 1.20 -8.41
N LEU A 66 -4.15 0.22 -9.22
CA LEU A 66 -4.99 0.37 -10.41
C LEU A 66 -6.33 -0.34 -10.21
#